data_AF-A0AAV5BM90-F1
#
_entry.id   AF-A0AAV5BM90-F1
#
_cell.length_a   1.000
_cell.length_b   1.000
_cell.length_c   1.000
_cell.angle_alpha   90.00
_cell.angle_beta   90.00
_cell.angle_gamma   90.00
#
_symmetry.space_group_name_H-M   'P 1'
#
loop_
_entity.id
_entity.type
_entity.pdbx_description
1 polymer ?
#
loop_
_entity_poly.entity_id
_entity_poly.type
_entity_poly.pdbx_seq_one_letter_code
_entity_poly.pdbx_strand_id
1 'polypeptide(L)'
;MFAASVISIVGDGAKTNFWTDRWLHEESLQNLAPALIALVPKRVLHKRSVQEALENLQWVDDIRGSLSSQAIYQYFMVWDIMQQFQPSPGVQDQHLWAPSSSGVYSSKSAYGRFFIGSTQFEPAKRIWKSWAPLRCQFFLWLASLNRCWTAD
;
A
#
# COMPACT_ATOMS: atom_id res chain seq x y z
N MET A 1 -4.06 3.32 -1.10
CA MET A 1 -3.19 4.50 -1.33
C MET A 1 -2.03 4.59 -0.35
N PHE A 2 -2.25 4.41 0.96
CA PHE A 2 -1.16 4.47 1.94
C PHE A 2 -0.11 3.37 1.74
N ALA A 3 -0.51 2.09 1.76
CA ALA A 3 0.41 0.96 1.55
C ALA A 3 1.17 1.06 0.21
N ALA A 4 0.48 1.49 -0.86
CA ALA A 4 1.10 1.75 -2.17
C ALA A 4 2.10 2.91 -2.17
N SER A 5 2.15 3.73 -1.11
CA SER A 5 3.07 4.86 -0.95
C SER A 5 4.19 4.57 0.07
N VAL A 6 4.25 3.34 0.59
CA VAL A 6 5.31 2.88 1.49
C VAL A 6 6.18 1.88 0.73
N ILE A 7 7.49 2.07 0.80
CA ILE A 7 8.50 1.14 0.29
C ILE A 7 9.23 0.58 1.50
N SER A 8 9.45 -0.72 1.54
CA SER A 8 10.13 -1.38 2.65
C SER A 8 11.54 -1.78 2.23
N ILE A 9 12.54 -1.35 3.00
CA ILE A 9 13.90 -1.86 2.92
C ILE A 9 13.99 -2.97 3.97
N VAL A 10 14.19 -4.19 3.48
CA VAL A 10 14.25 -5.37 4.34
C VAL A 10 15.58 -5.44 5.06
N GLY A 11 15.53 -5.56 6.39
CA GLY A 11 16.64 -5.98 7.23
C GLY A 11 16.47 -7.46 7.56
N ASP A 12 15.96 -7.75 8.76
CA ASP A 12 15.64 -9.10 9.24
C ASP A 12 14.33 -9.65 8.69
N GLY A 13 13.49 -8.80 8.08
CA GLY A 13 12.24 -9.17 7.43
C GLY A 13 11.08 -9.40 8.38
N ALA A 14 11.23 -9.13 9.68
CA ALA A 14 10.21 -9.44 10.68
C ALA A 14 8.97 -8.53 10.59
N LYS A 15 9.13 -7.31 10.05
CA LYS A 15 8.08 -6.27 10.00
C LYS A 15 7.61 -5.93 8.59
N THR A 16 8.14 -6.62 7.59
CA THR A 16 7.76 -6.43 6.18
C THR A 16 6.95 -7.63 5.72
N ASN A 17 5.76 -7.39 5.15
CA ASN A 17 4.94 -8.48 4.61
C ASN A 17 5.50 -8.97 3.28
N PHE A 18 5.69 -10.29 3.17
CA PHE A 18 6.29 -10.94 2.02
C PHE A 18 5.48 -10.73 0.74
N TRP A 19 4.16 -10.94 0.78
CA TRP A 19 3.33 -10.93 -0.43
C TRP A 19 2.92 -9.52 -0.87
N THR A 20 2.61 -8.63 0.06
CA THR A 20 1.90 -7.36 -0.23
C THR A 20 2.77 -6.13 -0.22
N ASP A 21 3.84 -6.10 0.58
CA ASP A 21 4.63 -4.88 0.74
C ASP A 21 5.57 -4.69 -0.45
N ARG A 22 5.95 -3.43 -0.70
CA ARG A 22 6.83 -3.04 -1.81
C ARG A 22 8.29 -3.13 -1.38
N TRP A 23 8.84 -4.33 -1.34
CA TRP A 23 10.19 -4.59 -0.83
C TRP A 23 11.17 -5.13 -1.88
N LEU A 24 10.69 -5.42 -3.09
CA LEU A 24 11.50 -5.85 -4.22
C LEU A 24 11.63 -4.72 -5.24
N HIS A 25 12.67 -3.88 -5.13
CA HIS A 25 12.88 -2.73 -6.03
C HIS A 25 11.64 -1.84 -6.19
N GLU A 26 10.99 -1.52 -5.06
CA GLU A 26 9.72 -0.78 -5.01
C GLU A 26 8.52 -1.51 -5.61
N GLU A 27 8.57 -2.83 -5.81
CA GLU A 27 7.44 -3.63 -6.25
C GLU A 27 7.09 -4.70 -5.21
N SER A 28 5.84 -5.13 -5.22
CA SER A 28 5.34 -6.22 -4.38
C SER A 28 5.17 -7.48 -5.20
N LEU A 29 5.33 -8.64 -4.56
CA LEU A 29 5.06 -9.93 -5.21
C LEU A 29 3.59 -10.04 -5.66
N GLN A 30 2.66 -9.39 -4.95
CA GLN A 30 1.27 -9.26 -5.37
C GLN A 30 1.11 -8.68 -6.78
N ASN A 31 1.91 -7.68 -7.13
CA ASN A 31 1.84 -7.03 -8.44
C ASN A 31 2.64 -7.79 -9.50
N LEU A 32 3.82 -8.33 -9.13
CA LEU A 32 4.68 -9.10 -10.03
C LEU A 32 4.04 -10.45 -10.45
N ALA A 33 3.40 -11.14 -9.50
CA ALA A 33 2.94 -12.51 -9.66
C ALA A 33 1.44 -12.71 -9.34
N PRO A 34 0.51 -11.98 -9.99
CA PRO A 34 -0.90 -11.96 -9.60
C PRO A 34 -1.62 -13.32 -9.73
N ALA A 35 -1.25 -14.16 -10.69
CA ALA A 35 -1.85 -15.49 -10.88
C ALA A 35 -1.40 -16.47 -9.79
N LEU A 36 -0.14 -16.38 -9.33
CA LEU A 36 0.37 -17.13 -8.20
C LEU A 36 -0.31 -16.68 -6.89
N ILE A 37 -0.43 -15.37 -6.70
CA ILE A 37 -0.99 -14.76 -5.50
C ILE A 37 -2.46 -15.12 -5.31
N ALA A 38 -3.19 -15.32 -6.41
CA ALA A 38 -4.58 -15.80 -6.37
C ALA A 38 -4.73 -17.17 -5.68
N LEU A 39 -3.64 -17.95 -5.58
CA LEU A 39 -3.58 -19.25 -4.93
C LEU A 39 -3.19 -19.17 -3.44
N VAL A 40 -2.83 -17.99 -2.95
CA VAL A 40 -2.45 -17.77 -1.55
C VAL A 40 -3.68 -17.36 -0.74
N PRO A 41 -4.02 -18.04 0.38
CA PRO A 41 -5.13 -17.62 1.23
C PRO A 41 -4.95 -16.20 1.76
N LYS A 42 -6.02 -15.39 1.70
CA LYS A 42 -5.99 -13.97 2.14
C LYS A 42 -5.38 -13.75 3.53
N ARG A 43 -5.65 -14.66 4.47
CA ARG A 43 -5.10 -14.57 5.84
C ARG A 43 -3.57 -14.64 5.86
N VAL A 44 -3.00 -15.51 5.04
CA VAL A 44 -1.56 -15.72 4.92
C VAL A 44 -0.93 -14.56 4.14
N LEU A 45 -1.56 -14.19 3.03
CA LEU A 45 -1.18 -13.07 2.17
C LEU A 45 -0.93 -11.78 2.95
N HIS A 46 -1.77 -11.46 3.94
CA HIS A 46 -1.68 -10.23 4.74
C HIS A 46 -0.89 -10.34 6.05
N LYS A 47 -0.32 -11.50 6.37
CA LYS A 47 0.37 -11.71 7.66
C LYS A 47 1.78 -12.28 7.53
N ARG A 48 2.06 -12.98 6.44
CA ARG A 48 3.35 -13.61 6.19
C ARG A 48 4.44 -12.54 6.15
N SER A 49 5.36 -12.57 7.11
CA SER A 49 6.54 -11.69 7.08
C SER A 49 7.59 -12.23 6.10
N VAL A 50 8.51 -11.39 5.64
CA VAL A 50 9.64 -11.82 4.80
C VAL A 50 10.52 -12.81 5.55
N GLN A 51 10.72 -12.59 6.85
CA GLN A 51 11.48 -13.51 7.71
C GLN A 51 10.87 -14.91 7.72
N GLU A 52 9.57 -15.01 8.05
CA GLU A 52 8.84 -16.28 8.13
C GLU A 52 8.70 -16.96 6.76
N ALA A 53 8.59 -16.18 5.68
CA ALA A 53 8.50 -16.69 4.33
C ALA A 53 9.76 -17.43 3.90
N LEU A 54 10.92 -16.83 4.17
CA LEU A 54 12.22 -17.36 3.75
C LEU A 54 12.70 -18.48 4.66
N GLU A 55 12.31 -18.46 5.94
CA GLU A 55 12.59 -19.55 6.86
C GLU A 55 11.99 -20.87 6.35
N ASN A 56 12.85 -21.84 6.05
CA ASN A 56 12.47 -23.16 5.50
C ASN A 56 11.57 -23.10 4.26
N LEU A 57 11.65 -22.03 3.46
CA LEU A 57 10.85 -21.84 2.25
C LEU A 57 9.33 -21.90 2.48
N GLN A 58 8.83 -21.49 3.65
CA GLN A 58 7.40 -21.57 3.97
C GLN A 58 6.49 -20.78 3.01
N TRP A 59 7.04 -19.81 2.26
CA TRP A 59 6.27 -19.14 1.21
C TRP A 59 5.79 -20.10 0.11
N VAL A 60 6.45 -21.23 -0.11
CA VAL A 60 6.00 -22.25 -1.06
C VAL A 60 4.74 -22.94 -0.54
N ASP A 61 4.70 -23.25 0.75
CA ASP A 61 3.57 -23.90 1.42
C ASP A 61 2.33 -22.99 1.52
N ASP A 62 2.52 -21.67 1.34
CA ASP A 62 1.43 -20.71 1.27
C ASP A 62 0.55 -20.89 0.03
N ILE A 63 1.09 -21.46 -1.04
CA ILE A 63 0.44 -21.62 -2.33
C ILE A 63 -0.49 -22.85 -2.28
N ARG A 64 -1.77 -22.66 -2.58
CA ARG A 64 -2.78 -23.72 -2.50
C ARG A 64 -3.56 -23.90 -3.79
N GLY A 65 -3.94 -25.14 -4.08
CA GLY A 65 -4.74 -25.50 -5.24
C GLY A 65 -3.90 -25.84 -6.47
N SER A 66 -4.53 -25.87 -7.64
CA SER A 66 -3.86 -26.25 -8.88
C SER A 66 -3.15 -25.06 -9.52
N LEU A 67 -1.89 -25.27 -9.91
CA LEU A 67 -1.10 -24.29 -10.63
C LEU A 67 -1.48 -24.30 -12.12
N SER A 68 -1.98 -23.18 -12.62
CA SER A 68 -2.08 -22.94 -14.07
C SER A 68 -0.69 -22.73 -14.68
N SER A 69 -0.55 -22.85 -16.00
CA SER A 69 0.71 -22.57 -16.69
C SER A 69 1.28 -21.18 -16.34
N GLN A 70 0.42 -20.17 -16.26
CA GLN A 70 0.80 -18.82 -15.87
C GLN A 70 1.29 -18.75 -14.41
N ALA A 71 0.62 -19.45 -13.49
CA ALA A 71 1.04 -19.50 -12.09
C ALA A 71 2.37 -20.23 -11.92
N ILE A 72 2.63 -21.28 -12.71
CA ILE A 72 3.93 -22.00 -12.72
C ILE A 72 5.05 -21.07 -13.16
N TYR A 73 4.87 -20.32 -14.25
CA TYR A 73 5.86 -19.35 -14.70
C TYR A 73 6.16 -18.31 -13.60
N GLN A 74 5.11 -17.77 -12.98
CA GLN A 74 5.26 -16.80 -11.90
C GLN A 74 5.93 -17.40 -10.66
N TYR A 75 5.65 -18.67 -10.34
CA TYR A 75 6.33 -19.40 -9.27
C TYR A 75 7.84 -19.43 -9.50
N PHE A 76 8.30 -19.82 -10.69
CA PHE A 76 9.73 -19.85 -11.00
C PHE A 76 10.37 -18.47 -10.96
N MET A 77 9.68 -17.44 -11.46
CA MET A 77 10.14 -16.06 -11.36
C MET A 77 10.33 -15.63 -9.90
N VAL A 78 9.36 -15.92 -9.01
CA VAL A 78 9.49 -15.61 -7.58
C VAL A 78 10.62 -16.43 -6.95
N TRP A 79 10.72 -17.72 -7.29
CA TRP A 79 11.79 -18.59 -6.82
C TRP A 79 13.19 -18.02 -7.13
N ASP A 80 13.42 -17.61 -8.37
CA ASP A 80 14.70 -17.05 -8.81
C ASP A 80 15.05 -15.75 -8.06
N ILE A 81 14.06 -14.90 -7.79
CA ILE A 81 14.24 -13.70 -6.97
C ILE A 81 14.63 -14.09 -5.54
N MET A 82 13.94 -15.07 -4.93
CA MET A 82 14.21 -15.50 -3.56
C MET A 82 15.59 -16.13 -3.39
N GLN A 83 16.10 -16.84 -4.41
CA GLN A 83 17.46 -17.41 -4.38
C GLN A 83 18.56 -16.35 -4.34
N GLN A 84 18.30 -15.17 -4.91
CA GLN A 84 19.26 -14.06 -4.95
C GLN A 84 19.10 -13.12 -3.75
N PHE A 85 17.98 -13.22 -3.04
CA PHE A 85 17.67 -12.33 -1.94
C PHE A 85 18.40 -12.74 -0.66
N GLN A 86 19.13 -11.79 -0.06
CA GLN A 86 19.87 -12.00 1.18
C GLN A 86 19.35 -11.05 2.26
N PRO A 87 18.51 -11.53 3.21
CA PRO A 87 18.13 -10.73 4.37
C PRO A 87 19.36 -10.44 5.24
N SER A 88 19.32 -9.33 5.99
CA SER A 88 20.37 -8.92 6.92
C SER A 88 19.95 -9.24 8.36
N PRO A 89 20.36 -10.39 8.93
CA PRO A 89 19.88 -10.83 10.24
C PRO A 89 20.27 -9.83 11.33
N GLY A 90 19.31 -9.51 12.21
CA GLY A 90 19.51 -8.59 13.33
C GLY A 90 19.46 -7.09 12.98
N VAL A 91 19.29 -6.74 11.70
CA VAL A 91 19.04 -5.35 11.28
C VAL A 91 17.52 -5.15 11.19
N GLN A 92 16.98 -4.08 11.77
CA GLN A 92 15.54 -3.83 11.66
C GLN A 92 15.15 -3.36 10.26
N ASP A 93 13.99 -3.81 9.80
CA ASP A 93 13.31 -3.30 8.60
C ASP A 93 13.08 -1.77 8.67
N GLN A 94 13.16 -1.12 7.52
CA GLN A 94 12.88 0.32 7.38
C GLN A 94 11.74 0.55 6.39
N HIS A 95 10.84 1.47 6.71
CA HIS A 95 9.73 1.84 5.85
C HIS A 95 9.86 3.30 5.39
N LEU A 96 10.06 3.47 4.08
CA LEU A 96 10.20 4.77 3.43
C LEU A 96 8.87 5.25 2.87
N TRP A 97 8.57 6.53 3.08
CA TRP A 97 7.42 7.22 2.51
C TRP A 97 7.78 7.75 1.10
N ALA A 98 7.41 7.00 0.06
CA ALA A 98 7.79 7.26 -1.32
C ALA A 98 7.42 8.67 -1.85
N PRO A 99 6.28 9.30 -1.47
CA PRO A 99 5.96 10.66 -1.90
C PRO A 99 6.87 11.76 -1.34
N SER A 100 7.76 11.46 -0.40
CA SER A 100 8.73 12.41 0.15
C SER A 100 10.13 12.04 -0.31
N SER A 101 10.88 12.98 -0.86
CA SER A 101 12.29 12.76 -1.26
C SER A 101 13.21 12.43 -0.09
N SER A 102 12.84 12.84 1.13
CA SER A 102 13.54 12.46 2.36
C SER A 102 13.19 11.05 2.85
N GLY A 103 12.18 10.39 2.27
CA GLY A 103 11.63 9.13 2.75
C GLY A 103 10.85 9.23 4.06
N VAL A 104 10.76 10.42 4.67
CA VAL A 104 10.09 10.61 5.96
C VAL A 104 8.59 10.87 5.77
N TYR A 105 7.78 10.17 6.57
CA TYR A 105 6.35 10.38 6.63
C TYR A 105 6.00 11.75 7.24
N SER A 106 5.01 12.42 6.66
CA SER A 106 4.32 13.53 7.30
C SER A 106 2.84 13.47 6.96
N SER A 107 1.98 13.94 7.87
CA SER A 107 0.55 14.03 7.57
C SER A 107 0.29 14.90 6.33
N LYS A 108 1.06 15.99 6.14
CA LYS A 108 0.94 16.87 4.97
C LYS A 108 1.19 16.14 3.65
N SER A 109 2.29 15.38 3.55
CA SER A 109 2.61 14.61 2.34
C SER A 109 1.62 13.47 2.10
N ALA A 110 1.12 12.84 3.16
CA ALA A 110 0.07 11.83 3.08
C ALA A 110 -1.23 12.40 2.51
N TYR A 111 -1.74 13.50 3.07
CA TYR A 111 -2.91 14.20 2.52
C TYR A 111 -2.67 14.59 1.06
N GLY A 112 -1.51 15.19 0.73
CA GLY A 112 -1.17 15.53 -0.65
C GLY A 112 -1.31 14.34 -1.60
N ARG A 113 -0.79 13.16 -1.20
CA ARG A 113 -0.87 11.92 -1.99
C ARG A 113 -2.30 11.37 -2.12
N PHE A 114 -3.10 11.42 -1.05
CA PHE A 114 -4.48 10.92 -1.04
C PHE A 114 -5.42 11.74 -1.93
N PHE A 115 -5.13 13.03 -2.11
CA PHE A 115 -5.94 13.96 -2.88
C PHE A 115 -5.36 14.29 -4.27
N ILE A 116 -4.40 13.50 -4.77
CA ILE A 116 -3.95 13.62 -6.16
C ILE A 116 -5.14 13.36 -7.09
N GLY A 117 -5.34 14.25 -8.06
CA GLY A 117 -6.48 14.18 -8.98
C GLY A 117 -7.79 14.72 -8.40
N SER A 118 -7.81 15.19 -7.15
CA SER A 118 -8.97 15.90 -6.62
C SER A 118 -9.18 17.21 -7.39
N THR A 119 -10.44 17.52 -7.68
CA THR A 119 -10.81 18.81 -8.25
C THR A 119 -10.60 19.88 -7.19
N GLN A 120 -9.81 20.90 -7.50
CA GLN A 120 -9.71 22.06 -6.63
C GLN A 120 -11.04 22.79 -6.66
N PHE A 121 -11.80 22.67 -5.57
CA PHE A 121 -13.01 23.46 -5.39
C PHE A 121 -12.60 24.88 -4.97
N GLU A 122 -12.45 25.79 -5.93
CA GLU A 122 -12.01 27.17 -5.70
C GLU A 122 -12.79 27.90 -4.59
N PRO A 123 -14.14 27.75 -4.49
CA PRO A 123 -14.90 28.37 -3.42
C PRO A 123 -14.61 27.81 -2.02
N ALA A 124 -14.00 26.62 -1.89
CA ALA A 124 -13.62 26.02 -0.60
C ALA A 124 -12.84 27.02 0.26
N LYS A 125 -11.83 27.67 -0.35
CA LYS A 125 -10.99 28.62 0.36
C LYS A 125 -11.80 29.82 0.87
N ARG A 126 -12.79 30.29 0.09
CA ARG A 126 -13.63 31.43 0.48
C ARG A 126 -14.62 31.05 1.59
N ILE A 127 -15.22 29.85 1.52
CA ILE A 127 -16.15 29.34 2.52
C ILE A 127 -15.45 29.17 3.86
N TRP A 128 -14.34 28.44 3.89
CA TRP A 128 -13.63 28.07 5.13
C TRP A 128 -12.79 29.21 5.73
N LYS A 129 -12.42 30.24 4.95
CA LYS A 129 -11.76 31.45 5.47
C LYS A 129 -12.72 32.59 5.86
N SER A 130 -14.03 32.39 5.69
CA SER A 130 -15.02 33.41 6.05
C SER A 130 -15.14 33.56 7.57
N TRP A 131 -15.53 34.75 8.05
CA TRP A 131 -15.87 34.99 9.47
C TRP A 131 -17.22 34.39 9.89
N ALA A 132 -17.93 33.72 8.97
CA ALA A 132 -19.24 33.16 9.24
C ALA A 132 -19.15 32.03 10.29
N PRO A 133 -20.17 31.86 11.15
CA PRO A 133 -20.24 30.73 12.06
C PRO A 133 -20.11 29.38 11.33
N LEU A 134 -19.54 28.37 11.99
CA LEU A 134 -19.32 27.04 11.42
C LEU A 134 -20.58 26.45 10.75
N ARG A 135 -21.77 26.65 11.34
CA ARG A 135 -23.04 26.17 10.77
C ARG A 135 -23.29 26.75 9.37
N CYS A 136 -22.97 28.03 9.16
CA CYS A 136 -23.11 28.70 7.87
C CYS A 136 -22.05 28.24 6.87
N GLN A 137 -20.81 28.04 7.31
CA GLN A 137 -19.73 27.51 6.46
C GLN A 137 -20.04 26.09 5.97
N PHE A 138 -20.52 25.21 6.88
CA PHE A 138 -20.95 23.86 6.53
C PHE A 138 -22.14 23.86 5.56
N PHE A 139 -23.13 24.73 5.78
CA PHE A 139 -24.25 24.88 4.85
C PHE A 139 -23.78 25.32 3.46
N LEU A 140 -22.96 26.38 3.37
CA LEU A 140 -22.41 26.86 2.10
C LEU A 140 -21.56 25.79 1.40
N TRP A 141 -20.78 25.02 2.17
CA TRP A 141 -20.01 23.88 1.65
C TRP A 141 -20.93 22.85 0.98
N LEU A 142 -21.97 22.39 1.70
CA LEU A 142 -22.93 21.42 1.16
C LEU A 142 -23.70 21.97 -0.03
N ALA A 143 -24.16 23.23 0.04
CA ALA A 143 -24.90 23.89 -1.03
C ALA A 143 -24.05 23.95 -2.30
N SER A 144 -22.78 24.31 -2.16
CA SER A 144 -21.85 24.44 -3.27
C SER A 144 -21.46 23.11 -3.94
N LEU A 145 -21.71 22.00 -3.25
CA LEU A 145 -21.54 20.64 -3.77
C LEU A 145 -22.87 20.04 -4.29
N ASN A 146 -23.97 20.81 -4.32
CA ASN A 146 -25.33 20.31 -4.59
C ASN A 146 -25.73 19.14 -3.67
N ARG A 147 -25.32 19.22 -2.39
CA ARG A 147 -25.59 18.21 -1.35
C ARG A 147 -26.48 18.72 -0.22
N CYS A 148 -27.13 19.86 -0.43
CA CYS A 148 -28.21 20.28 0.44
C CYS A 148 -29.43 19.41 0.15
N TRP A 149 -29.91 18.70 1.17
CA TRP A 149 -31.18 18.00 1.07
C TRP A 149 -32.29 19.05 1.13
N THR A 150 -32.77 19.45 -0.05
CA THR A 150 -34.06 20.12 -0.16
C THR A 150 -35.12 19.02 -0.22
N ALA A 151 -36.14 19.12 0.63
CA ALA A 151 -37.26 18.20 0.59
C ALA A 151 -38.12 18.56 -0.63
N ASP A 152 -37.84 17.93 -1.76
CA ASP A 152 -38.75 17.89 -2.92
C ASP A 152 -39.70 16.68 -2.80
#